data_AF-C4RM77-F1
#
_entry.id   AF-C4RM77-F1
#
_cell.length_a   1.000
_cell.length_b   1.000
_cell.length_c   1.000
_cell.angle_alpha   90.00
_cell.angle_beta   90.00
_cell.angle_gamma   90.00
#
_symmetry.space_group_name_H-M   'P 1'
#
loop_
_entity.id
_entity.type
_entity.pdbx_description
1 polymer ?
#
loop_
_entity_poly.entity_id
_entity_poly.type
_entity_poly.pdbx_seq_one_letter_code
_entity_poly.pdbx_strand_id
1 'polypeptide(L)' 'MRPTYAARVFYEALLEVPGWEEMSVTAAAQSVQISAFPDAYAQHEERATTVVAALT' A
#
# COMPACT_ATOMS: atom_id res chain seq x y z
N MET A 1 -0.77 5.76 -18.31
CA MET A 1 -0.79 4.71 -17.27
C MET A 1 -2.10 3.97 -17.35
N ARG A 2 -2.13 2.64 -17.20
CA ARG A 2 -3.38 1.85 -17.12
C ARG A 2 -3.61 1.48 -15.65
N PRO A 3 -4.60 2.07 -14.94
CA PRO A 3 -4.76 1.87 -13.50
C PRO A 3 -4.90 0.41 -13.10
N THR A 4 -5.67 -0.37 -13.87
CA THR A 4 -5.87 -1.81 -13.64
C THR A 4 -4.58 -2.61 -13.78
N TYR A 5 -3.75 -2.30 -14.78
CA TYR A 5 -2.46 -2.94 -14.95
C TYR A 5 -1.49 -2.60 -13.81
N ALA A 6 -1.45 -1.33 -13.41
CA ALA A 6 -0.57 -0.88 -12.33
C ALA A 6 -0.94 -1.51 -10.99
N ALA A 7 -2.23 -1.55 -10.65
CA ALA A 7 -2.72 -2.22 -9.45
C ALA A 7 -2.35 -3.71 -9.45
N ARG A 8 -2.56 -4.41 -10.57
CA ARG A 8 -2.21 -5.82 -10.70
C ARG A 8 -0.72 -6.06 -10.43
N VAL A 9 0.17 -5.33 -11.09
CA VAL A 9 1.62 -5.50 -10.91
C VAL A 9 2.06 -5.15 -9.48
N PHE A 10 1.45 -4.12 -8.86
CA PHE A 10 1.72 -3.78 -7.47
C PHE A 10 1.37 -4.94 -6.52
N TYR A 11 0.17 -5.53 -6.65
CA TYR A 11 -0.25 -6.63 -5.79
C TYR A 11 0.54 -7.92 -6.07
N GLU A 12 0.87 -8.20 -7.33
CA GLU A 12 1.76 -9.32 -7.69
C GLU A 12 3.11 -9.20 -6.99
N ALA A 13 3.74 -8.01 -7.04
CA ALA A 13 5.01 -7.77 -6.37
C ALA A 13 4.89 -7.80 -4.83
N LEU A 14 3.78 -7.29 -4.26
CA LEU A 14 3.57 -7.31 -2.82
C LEU A 14 3.49 -8.75 -2.27
N LEU A 15 2.84 -9.66 -3.00
CA LEU A 15 2.75 -11.07 -2.60
C LEU A 15 4.11 -11.78 -2.54
N GLU A 16 5.13 -11.24 -3.21
CA GLU A 16 6.49 -11.77 -3.17
C GLU A 16 7.30 -11.27 -1.96
N VAL A 17 6.78 -10.31 -1.19
CA VAL A 17 7.45 -9.72 -0.01
C VAL A 17 7.15 -10.56 1.24
N PRO A 18 8.13 -11.26 1.84
CA PRO A 18 7.87 -12.07 3.02
C PRO A 18 7.43 -11.22 4.23
N GLY A 19 6.37 -11.63 4.91
CA GLY A 19 5.86 -10.96 6.12
C GLY A 19 5.21 -9.59 5.85
N TRP A 20 4.75 -9.34 4.62
CA TRP A 20 4.12 -8.07 4.27
C TRP A 20 2.80 -7.82 5.03
N GLU A 21 2.13 -8.88 5.48
CA GLU A 21 0.86 -8.81 6.22
C GLU A 21 1.03 -8.22 7.62
N GLU A 22 2.20 -8.43 8.25
CA GLU A 22 2.52 -7.87 9.56
C GLU A 22 3.16 -6.46 9.49
N MET A 23 3.45 -5.97 8.28
CA MET A 23 4.01 -4.63 8.08
C MET A 23 2.95 -3.55 8.25
N SER A 24 3.38 -2.32 8.57
CA SER A 24 2.51 -1.16 8.37
C SER A 24 2.16 -1.01 6.87
N VAL A 25 1.02 -0.40 6.58
CA VAL A 25 0.58 -0.17 5.19
C VAL A 25 1.65 0.58 4.39
N THR A 26 2.34 1.54 5.00
CA THR A 26 3.42 2.29 4.36
C THR A 26 4.68 1.46 4.13
N ALA A 27 5.07 0.60 5.06
CA ALA A 27 6.24 -0.26 4.89
C ALA A 27 6.00 -1.30 3.79
N ALA A 28 4.81 -1.92 3.77
CA ALA A 28 4.38 -2.82 2.71
C ALA A 28 4.41 -2.12 1.34
N ALA A 29 3.78 -0.94 1.22
CA ALA A 29 3.78 -0.18 -0.03
C ALA A 29 5.19 0.23 -0.47
N GLN A 30 6.04 0.67 0.48
CA GLN A 30 7.40 1.11 0.20
C GLN A 30 8.28 -0.04 -0.31
N SER A 31 8.11 -1.26 0.19
CA SER A 31 8.86 -2.44 -0.26
C SER A 31 8.69 -2.72 -1.76
N VAL A 32 7.56 -2.31 -2.35
CA VAL A 32 7.25 -2.45 -3.77
C VAL A 32 7.59 -1.19 -4.57
N GLN A 33 7.22 -0.01 -4.06
CA GLN A 33 7.25 1.23 -4.83
C GLN A 33 8.60 1.96 -4.77
N ILE A 34 9.38 1.74 -3.71
CA ILE A 34 10.70 2.34 -3.50
C ILE A 34 10.65 3.88 -3.68
N SER A 35 9.68 4.52 -3.02
CA SER A 35 9.51 5.97 -3.05
C SER A 35 10.67 6.66 -2.33
N ALA A 36 11.04 7.87 -2.77
CA ALA A 36 11.95 8.74 -2.04
C ALA A 36 11.34 9.30 -0.73
N PHE A 37 10.02 9.14 -0.55
CA PHE A 37 9.24 9.62 0.59
C PHE A 37 8.41 8.48 1.19
N PRO A 38 9.03 7.54 1.91
CA PRO A 38 8.35 6.33 2.39
C PRO A 38 7.16 6.62 3.32
N ASP A 39 7.24 7.69 4.10
CA ASP A 39 6.26 7.98 5.17
C ASP A 39 5.27 9.10 4.82
N ALA A 40 5.42 9.76 3.67
CA ALA A 40 4.62 10.94 3.32
C ALA A 40 3.11 10.67 3.30
N TYR A 41 2.71 9.42 3.06
CA TYR A 41 1.30 9.01 3.06
C TYR A 41 0.82 8.40 4.37
N ALA A 42 1.72 8.11 5.33
CA ALA A 42 1.36 7.50 6.62
C ALA A 42 0.33 8.35 7.38
N GLN A 43 0.46 9.68 7.30
CA GLN A 43 -0.45 10.63 7.94
C GLN A 43 -1.92 10.51 7.48
N HIS A 44 -2.19 9.81 6.38
CA HIS A 44 -3.52 9.63 5.82
C HIS A 44 -4.14 8.26 6.15
N GLU A 45 -3.38 7.35 6.75
CA GLU A 45 -3.78 5.96 6.99
C GLU A 45 -5.05 5.89 7.85
N GLU A 46 -5.09 6.57 9.00
CA GLU A 46 -6.25 6.56 9.90
C GLU A 46 -7.54 7.04 9.20
N ARG A 47 -7.43 8.13 8.42
CA ARG A 47 -8.56 8.67 7.66
C ARG A 47 -9.03 7.69 6.59
N ALA A 48 -8.09 7.09 5.86
CA ALA A 48 -8.41 6.10 4.82
C ALA A 48 -9.10 4.88 5.43
N THR A 49 -8.60 4.37 6.55
CA THR A 49 -9.20 3.25 7.29
C THR A 49 -10.63 3.57 7.72
N THR A 50 -10.87 4.79 8.23
CA THR A 50 -12.22 5.23 8.62
C THR A 50 -13.19 5.24 7.43
N VAL A 51 -12.73 5.73 6.27
CA VAL A 51 -13.56 5.75 5.05
C VAL A 51 -13.86 4.34 4.58
N VAL A 52 -12.87 3.45 4.53
CA VAL A 52 -13.07 2.05 4.10
C VAL A 52 -14.04 1.33 5.03
N ALA A 53 -13.86 1.47 6.34
CA ALA A 53 -14.73 0.86 7.34
C ALA A 53 -16.19 1.33 7.25
N ALA A 54 -16.44 2.53 6.73
CA ALA A 54 -17.80 3.04 6.51
C ALA A 54 -18.46 2.53 5.22
N LEU A 55 -17.68 1.93 4.31
CA LEU A 55 -18.14 1.46 3.00
C LEU A 55 -18.26 -0.07 2.90
N THR A 56 -17.83 -0.79 3.93
CA THR A 56 -17.88 -2.26 4.05
C THR A 56 -18.79 -2.68 5.18
#